data_AF-A0A157RSV8-F1
#
_entry.id   AF-A0A157RSV8-F1
#
_cell.length_a   1.000
_cell.length_b   1.000
_cell.length_c   1.000
_cell.angle_alpha   90.00
_cell.angle_beta   90.00
_cell.angle_gamma   90.00
#
_symmetry.space_group_name_H-M   'P 1'
#
loop_
_entity.id
_entity.type
_entity.pdbx_description
1 polymer ?
#
loop_
_entity_poly.entity_id
_entity_poly.type
_entity_poly.pdbx_seq_one_letter_code
_entity_poly.pdbx_strand_id
1 'polypeptide(L)'
;MSAGFFDYVRGRSEIMPAGYDPAGMRVYRHLVYVGVSQMLDGAFPALRGGLGEVAWRLLIKAFIRQSAWSSPYYGDLCDAFLEFVARESR
;
A
#
# COMPACT_ATOMS: atom_id res chain seq x y z
N MET A 1 -18.07 0.36 3.65
CA MET A 1 -17.37 0.44 2.36
C MET A 1 -17.40 -0.94 1.73
N SER A 2 -17.60 -1.04 0.40
CA SER A 2 -17.71 -2.33 -0.29
C SER A 2 -16.34 -2.98 -0.54
N ALA A 3 -16.30 -4.29 -0.84
CA ALA A 3 -15.06 -4.96 -1.27
C ALA A 3 -14.44 -4.27 -2.49
N GLY A 4 -15.27 -3.88 -3.47
CA GLY A 4 -14.82 -3.15 -4.67
C GLY A 4 -14.16 -1.79 -4.37
N PHE A 5 -14.60 -1.09 -3.31
CA PHE A 5 -13.90 0.11 -2.84
C PHE A 5 -12.47 -0.22 -2.39
N PHE A 6 -12.32 -1.21 -1.51
CA PHE A 6 -11.01 -1.63 -0.99
C PHE A 6 -10.10 -2.23 -2.07
N ASP A 7 -10.66 -2.86 -3.10
CA ASP A 7 -9.90 -3.39 -4.23
C ASP A 7 -9.37 -2.27 -5.12
N TYR A 8 -10.19 -1.26 -5.39
CA TYR A 8 -9.77 -0.08 -6.17
C TYR A 8 -8.67 0.72 -5.46
N VAL A 9 -8.89 1.09 -4.19
CA VAL A 9 -7.95 1.97 -3.47
C VAL A 9 -6.62 1.29 -3.16
N ARG A 10 -6.58 -0.05 -3.14
CA ARG A 10 -5.34 -0.83 -3.03
C ARG A 10 -4.70 -1.15 -4.40
N GLY A 11 -5.35 -0.81 -5.52
CA GLY A 11 -4.88 -1.16 -6.86
C GLY A 11 -4.95 -2.65 -7.18
N ARG A 12 -5.81 -3.40 -6.49
CA ARG A 12 -6.18 -4.80 -6.82
C ARG A 12 -7.16 -4.85 -7.98
N SER A 13 -7.90 -3.77 -8.20
CA SER A 13 -8.78 -3.56 -9.34
C SER A 13 -8.62 -2.15 -9.87
N GLU A 14 -8.77 -1.99 -11.19
CA GLU A 14 -8.92 -0.67 -11.82
C GLU A 14 -10.39 -0.33 -12.09
N ILE A 15 -11.31 -1.26 -11.77
CA ILE A 15 -12.75 -1.06 -11.90
C ILE A 15 -13.24 -0.23 -10.71
N MET A 16 -13.72 0.97 -11.00
CA MET A 16 -14.30 1.84 -9.98
C MET A 16 -15.69 1.33 -9.57
N PRO A 17 -15.96 1.14 -8.26
CA PRO A 17 -17.29 0.74 -7.80
C PRO A 17 -18.33 1.82 -8.10
N ALA A 18 -19.56 1.38 -8.43
CA ALA A 18 -20.69 2.28 -8.66
C ALA A 18 -21.04 3.08 -7.39
N GLY A 19 -21.57 4.29 -7.58
CA GLY A 19 -22.00 5.16 -6.48
C GLY A 19 -20.89 5.99 -5.82
N TYR A 20 -19.67 5.98 -6.37
CA TYR A 20 -18.55 6.79 -5.91
C TYR A 20 -18.14 7.85 -6.94
N ASP A 21 -17.70 9.02 -6.45
CA ASP A 21 -17.13 10.06 -7.29
C ASP A 21 -15.72 9.69 -7.78
N PRO A 22 -15.42 9.77 -9.10
CA PRO A 22 -14.11 9.42 -9.64
C PRO A 22 -12.94 10.23 -9.08
N ALA A 23 -13.13 11.53 -8.79
CA ALA A 23 -12.06 12.35 -8.24
C ALA A 23 -11.76 11.94 -6.79
N GLY A 24 -12.81 11.74 -5.98
CA GLY A 24 -12.71 11.24 -4.62
C GLY A 24 -12.00 9.88 -4.56
N MET A 25 -12.34 8.94 -5.44
CA MET A 25 -11.68 7.62 -5.48
C MET A 25 -10.18 7.73 -5.80
N ARG A 26 -9.79 8.60 -6.73
CA ARG A 26 -8.36 8.86 -7.04
C ARG A 26 -7.63 9.48 -5.86
N VAL A 27 -8.23 10.47 -5.19
CA VAL A 27 -7.68 11.09 -3.98
C VAL A 27 -7.50 10.04 -2.89
N TYR A 28 -8.51 9.20 -2.64
CA TYR A 28 -8.44 8.19 -1.59
C TYR A 28 -7.36 7.14 -1.87
N ARG A 29 -7.25 6.66 -3.12
CA ARG A 29 -6.16 5.78 -3.56
C ARG A 29 -4.78 6.42 -3.34
N HIS A 30 -4.66 7.72 -3.63
CA HIS A 30 -3.42 8.46 -3.38
C HIS A 30 -3.11 8.57 -1.90
N LEU A 31 -4.11 8.88 -1.06
CA LEU A 31 -3.94 8.97 0.40
C LEU A 31 -3.50 7.65 1.02
N VAL A 32 -4.04 6.52 0.57
CA VAL A 32 -3.57 5.19 0.99
C VAL A 32 -2.09 5.01 0.68
N TYR A 33 -1.66 5.33 -0.54
CA TYR A 33 -0.25 5.25 -0.90
C TYR A 33 0.64 6.17 -0.06
N VAL A 34 0.24 7.43 0.14
CA VAL A 34 1.01 8.41 0.91
C VAL A 34 1.15 7.96 2.36
N GLY A 35 0.06 7.52 3.01
CA GLY A 35 0.08 7.06 4.40
C GLY A 35 0.99 5.86 4.61
N VAL A 36 0.91 4.87 3.72
CA VAL A 36 1.79 3.68 3.77
C VAL A 36 3.24 4.06 3.49
N SER A 37 3.50 4.90 2.47
CA SER A 37 4.86 5.35 2.14
C SER A 37 5.49 6.06 3.33
N GLN A 38 4.82 7.05 3.91
CA GLN A 38 5.36 7.84 5.02
C GLN A 38 5.69 6.97 6.24
N MET A 39 4.84 5.99 6.55
CA MET A 39 5.08 5.05 7.64
C MET A 39 6.32 4.19 7.37
N LEU A 40 6.38 3.55 6.21
CA LEU A 40 7.50 2.66 5.85
C LEU A 40 8.81 3.43 5.63
N ASP A 41 8.73 4.67 5.14
CA ASP A 41 9.86 5.57 5.00
C ASP A 41 10.53 5.84 6.36
N GLY A 42 9.73 6.06 7.40
CA GLY A 42 10.22 6.27 8.76
C GLY A 42 10.70 4.99 9.44
N ALA A 43 10.03 3.86 9.19
CA ALA A 43 10.36 2.58 9.82
C ALA A 43 11.56 1.87 9.19
N PHE A 44 11.82 2.04 7.88
CA PHE A 44 12.83 1.28 7.13
C PHE A 44 13.81 2.15 6.31
N PRO A 45 14.44 3.19 6.91
CA PRO A 45 15.31 4.12 6.17
C PRO A 45 16.52 3.45 5.51
N ALA A 46 17.10 2.42 6.16
CA ALA A 46 18.24 1.68 5.61
C ALA A 46 17.86 0.86 4.37
N LEU A 47 16.70 0.18 4.39
CA LEU A 47 16.21 -0.61 3.26
C LEU A 47 15.89 0.29 2.05
N ARG A 48 15.22 1.43 2.30
CA ARG A 48 14.99 2.45 1.27
C ARG A 48 16.30 2.94 0.66
N GLY A 49 17.30 3.26 1.50
CA GLY A 49 18.60 3.71 1.04
C GLY A 49 19.32 2.68 0.17
N GLY A 50 19.23 1.39 0.53
CA GLY A 50 19.85 0.30 -0.23
C GLY A 50 19.17 0.01 -1.57
N LEU A 51 17.84 0.13 -1.66
CA LEU A 51 17.08 -0.11 -2.89
C LEU A 51 17.11 1.09 -3.85
N GLY A 52 17.23 2.29 -3.30
CA GLY A 52 17.05 3.54 -4.04
C GLY A 52 15.57 3.84 -4.32
N GLU A 53 15.32 5.10 -4.69
CA GLU A 53 13.99 5.69 -4.75
C GLU A 53 13.00 4.97 -5.68
N VAL A 54 13.44 4.53 -6.86
CA VAL A 54 12.56 3.89 -7.84
C VAL A 54 12.10 2.52 -7.37
N ALA A 55 13.05 1.67 -6.94
CA ALA A 55 12.74 0.32 -6.48
C ALA A 55 11.91 0.36 -5.18
N TRP A 56 12.21 1.29 -4.28
CA TRP A 56 11.43 1.50 -3.06
C TRP A 56 9.96 1.82 -3.34
N ARG A 57 9.68 2.76 -4.25
CA ARG A 57 8.28 3.10 -4.63
C ARG A 57 7.55 1.92 -5.27
N LEU A 58 8.23 1.13 -6.09
CA LEU A 58 7.65 -0.06 -6.70
C LEU A 58 7.33 -1.12 -5.64
N LEU A 59 8.22 -1.32 -4.67
CA LEU A 59 8.01 -2.24 -3.56
C LEU A 59 6.81 -1.84 -2.70
N ILE A 60 6.66 -0.55 -2.36
CA ILE A 60 5.49 -0.05 -1.62
C ILE A 60 4.20 -0.29 -2.41
N LYS A 61 4.17 -0.01 -3.72
CA LYS A 61 2.99 -0.26 -4.56
C LYS A 61 2.63 -1.75 -4.61
N ALA A 62 3.65 -2.61 -4.72
CA ALA A 62 3.46 -4.06 -4.70
C ALA A 62 2.90 -4.52 -3.35
N PHE A 63 3.45 -4.03 -2.24
CA PHE A 63 2.95 -4.28 -0.90
C PHE A 63 1.49 -3.87 -0.75
N ILE A 64 1.12 -2.63 -1.10
CA ILE A 64 -0.27 -2.15 -0.97
C ILE A 64 -1.25 -3.03 -1.76
N ARG A 65 -0.85 -3.47 -2.96
CA ARG A 65 -1.68 -4.31 -3.82
C ARG A 65 -1.83 -5.73 -3.27
N GLN A 66 -0.78 -6.29 -2.67
CA GLN A 66 -0.74 -7.68 -2.23
C GLN A 66 -1.04 -7.86 -0.74
N SER A 67 -1.07 -6.78 0.04
CA SER A 67 -1.25 -6.86 1.48
C SER A 67 -2.67 -7.30 1.81
N ALA A 68 -2.75 -8.30 2.68
CA ALA A 68 -3.99 -8.71 3.33
C ALA A 68 -4.25 -7.88 4.61
N TRP A 69 -3.49 -6.80 4.84
CA TRP A 69 -3.57 -6.00 6.05
C TRP A 69 -4.98 -5.41 6.21
N SER A 70 -5.70 -5.93 7.18
CA SER A 70 -7.06 -5.54 7.54
C SER A 70 -7.13 -4.76 8.86
N SER A 71 -6.00 -4.68 9.58
CA SER A 71 -5.95 -4.02 10.88
C SER A 71 -5.95 -2.50 10.73
N PRO A 72 -6.63 -1.75 11.61
CA PRO A 72 -6.51 -0.30 11.67
C PRO A 72 -5.23 0.17 12.38
N TYR A 73 -4.44 -0.74 12.97
CA TYR A 73 -3.27 -0.39 13.77
C TYR A 73 -1.99 -0.36 12.92
N TYR A 74 -1.26 0.76 13.03
CA TYR A 74 -0.04 0.98 12.27
C TYR A 74 1.13 0.06 12.65
N GLY A 75 1.17 -0.48 13.87
CA GLY A 75 2.18 -1.49 14.26
C GLY A 75 2.12 -2.72 13.35
N ASP A 76 0.90 -3.19 13.08
CA ASP A 76 0.64 -4.37 12.25
C ASP A 76 1.01 -4.15 10.77
N LEU A 77 1.18 -2.89 10.35
CA LEU A 77 1.60 -2.56 8.98
C LEU A 77 3.09 -2.89 8.76
N CYS A 78 3.95 -2.65 9.75
CA CYS A 78 5.37 -2.95 9.66
C CYS A 78 5.61 -4.47 9.60
N ASP A 79 4.90 -5.24 10.43
CA ASP A 79 5.01 -6.70 10.44
C ASP A 79 4.51 -7.30 9.12
N ALA A 80 3.34 -6.85 8.63
CA ALA A 80 2.81 -7.28 7.34
C ALA A 80 3.76 -6.92 6.17
N PHE A 81 4.49 -5.81 6.27
CA PHE A 81 5.49 -5.43 5.28
C PHE A 81 6.72 -6.35 5.31
N LEU A 82 7.21 -6.72 6.50
CA LEU A 82 8.31 -7.67 6.64
C LEU A 82 7.94 -9.06 6.11
N GLU A 83 6.74 -9.54 6.42
CA GLU A 83 6.21 -10.79 5.86
C GLU A 83 6.12 -10.75 4.32
N PHE A 84 5.67 -9.61 3.78
CA PHE A 84 5.64 -9.38 2.35
C PHE A 84 7.04 -9.44 1.72
N VAL A 85 8.01 -8.71 2.28
CA VAL A 85 9.39 -8.68 1.78
C VAL A 85 10.02 -10.08 1.84
N ALA A 86 9.82 -10.82 2.93
CA ALA A 86 10.32 -12.18 3.10
C ALA A 86 9.72 -13.17 2.08
N ARG A 87 8.48 -12.94 1.63
CA ARG A 87 7.85 -13.74 0.58
C ARG A 87 8.41 -13.42 -0.82
N GLU A 88 8.65 -12.15 -1.12
CA GLU A 88 9.15 -11.70 -2.43
C GLU A 88 10.66 -11.94 -2.62
N SER A 89 11.41 -12.11 -1.53
CA SER A 89 12.86 -12.40 -1.57
C SER A 89 13.22 -13.88 -1.68
N ARG A 90 12.21 -14.76 -1.79
CA ARG A 90 12.36 -16.21 -1.85
C ARG A 90 12.36 -16.72 -3.29
#